data_AF-A0A2C9VN63-F1
#
_entry.id   AF-A0A2C9VN63-F1
#
_cell.length_a   1.000
_cell.length_b   1.000
_cell.length_c   1.000
_cell.angle_alpha   90.00
_cell.angle_beta   90.00
_cell.angle_gamma   90.00
#
_symmetry.space_group_name_H-M   'P 1'
#
loop_
_entity.id
_entity.type
_entity.pdbx_description
1 polymer ?
#
loop_
_entity_poly.entity_id
_entity_poly.type
_entity_poly.pdbx_seq_one_letter_code
_entity_poly.pdbx_strand_id
1 'polypeptide(L)'
;MWLDWLRSPSRAHTSPRQPPKPPSPRYFSFSSFKDINAILEEQNGSKSQPQTPRRPSIFHRASPLHRHHRNRSKIFIISPPPNQDDHKIILYFTSLGVVRKTFEDCRTVRSILRGFHVPIDERDLSIDAGYLDEIQMITASKKVRLPAVFLGGNYVGGAEEIKEMNESGELSKMIGGLVGNNIKIKFNSVCDVCGGLRYVLCTQCNGSHKIYSEKHGFRTCTSCNVNGLIKCGLCYPVQCKRSD
;
A
#
# COMPACT_ATOMS: atom_id res chain seq x y z
N MET A 1 22.96 -49.93 -10.31
CA MET A 1 22.89 -49.08 -11.53
C MET A 1 22.20 -47.78 -11.14
N TRP A 2 22.99 -46.73 -10.91
CA TRP A 2 22.55 -45.35 -10.68
C TRP A 2 23.39 -44.45 -11.60
N LEU A 3 22.75 -43.46 -12.22
CA LEU A 3 23.20 -42.74 -13.42
C LEU A 3 24.18 -41.59 -13.13
N ASP A 4 25.20 -41.50 -13.98
CA ASP A 4 26.41 -40.65 -13.94
C ASP A 4 26.21 -39.20 -14.41
N TRP A 5 25.81 -38.27 -13.53
CA TRP A 5 25.79 -36.82 -13.86
C TRP A 5 26.43 -35.90 -12.79
N LEU A 6 27.21 -36.44 -11.86
CA LEU A 6 27.91 -35.64 -10.82
C LEU A 6 29.45 -35.69 -10.89
N ARG A 7 30.03 -35.85 -12.08
CA ARG A 7 31.50 -35.84 -12.24
C ARG A 7 31.98 -34.55 -12.92
N SER A 8 32.42 -33.58 -12.13
CA SER A 8 33.14 -32.39 -12.59
C SER A 8 34.54 -32.76 -13.10
N PRO A 9 35.04 -32.20 -14.23
CA PRO A 9 36.40 -32.46 -14.70
C PRO A 9 37.46 -31.79 -13.81
N SER A 10 38.56 -32.52 -13.60
CA SER A 10 39.73 -32.10 -12.83
C SER A 10 40.65 -31.13 -13.60
N ARG A 11 41.39 -30.33 -12.82
CA ARG A 11 42.38 -29.31 -13.19
C ARG A 11 43.39 -29.75 -14.25
N ALA A 12 43.62 -28.89 -15.24
CA ALA A 12 44.89 -28.78 -15.95
C ALA A 12 45.71 -27.62 -15.35
N HIS A 13 47.00 -27.86 -15.13
CA HIS A 13 47.97 -26.89 -14.59
C HIS A 13 48.43 -25.90 -15.67
N THR A 14 48.35 -24.60 -15.38
CA THR A 14 49.05 -23.53 -16.11
C THR A 14 49.65 -22.54 -15.11
N SER A 15 50.90 -22.14 -15.39
CA SER A 15 51.78 -21.29 -14.57
C SER A 15 51.20 -19.87 -14.29
N PRO A 16 51.61 -19.18 -13.21
CA PRO A 16 50.89 -18.01 -12.69
C PRO A 16 51.17 -16.74 -13.51
N ARG A 17 50.13 -16.15 -14.09
CA ARG A 17 50.13 -14.75 -14.55
C ARG A 17 49.52 -13.86 -13.48
N GLN A 18 50.21 -12.76 -13.16
CA GLN A 18 49.77 -11.73 -12.21
C GLN A 18 48.41 -11.14 -12.61
N PRO A 19 47.53 -10.80 -11.64
CA PRO A 19 46.28 -10.11 -11.94
C PRO A 19 46.54 -8.64 -12.32
N PRO A 20 45.80 -8.07 -13.30
CA PRO A 20 45.88 -6.66 -13.62
C PRO A 20 45.30 -5.80 -12.47
N LYS A 21 45.95 -4.67 -12.19
CA LYS A 21 45.53 -3.67 -11.19
C LYS A 21 44.09 -3.17 -11.48
N PRO A 22 43.27 -2.92 -10.45
CA PRO A 22 41.96 -2.31 -10.64
C PRO A 22 42.12 -0.84 -11.10
N PRO A 23 41.29 -0.35 -12.04
CA PRO A 23 41.29 1.06 -12.39
C PRO A 23 40.71 1.90 -11.24
N SER A 24 41.36 3.02 -10.95
CA SER A 24 40.98 4.01 -9.94
C SER A 24 39.52 4.48 -10.08
N PRO A 25 38.85 4.86 -8.98
CA PRO A 25 37.45 5.27 -9.03
C PRO A 25 37.30 6.58 -9.83
N ARG A 26 36.54 6.51 -10.92
CA ARG A 26 36.08 7.71 -11.65
C ARG A 26 35.09 8.45 -10.76
N TYR A 27 35.54 9.57 -10.20
CA TYR A 27 34.68 10.54 -9.54
C TYR A 27 33.59 11.00 -10.51
N PHE A 28 32.33 10.71 -10.19
CA PHE A 28 31.18 11.26 -10.87
C PHE A 28 31.04 12.73 -10.42
N SER A 29 31.46 13.67 -11.25
CA SER A 29 31.24 15.10 -11.02
C SER A 29 29.78 15.46 -11.28
N PHE A 30 29.01 15.62 -10.19
CA PHE A 30 27.70 16.29 -10.24
C PHE A 30 27.92 17.81 -10.30
N SER A 31 27.67 18.41 -11.47
CA SER A 31 27.60 19.86 -11.64
C SER A 31 26.24 20.36 -11.14
N SER A 32 26.10 20.61 -9.83
CA SER A 32 25.12 21.58 -9.30
C SER A 32 25.32 21.80 -7.80
N PHE A 33 26.47 22.32 -7.37
CA PHE A 33 26.59 23.09 -6.14
C PHE A 33 27.81 23.99 -6.30
N LYS A 34 27.59 25.26 -6.62
CA LYS A 34 28.64 26.27 -6.48
C LYS A 34 28.62 26.75 -5.02
N ASP A 35 29.83 26.96 -4.51
CA ASP A 35 30.18 27.78 -3.34
C ASP A 35 30.25 27.12 -1.96
N ILE A 36 31.06 26.06 -1.82
CA ILE A 36 31.67 25.69 -0.53
C ILE A 36 33.14 26.14 -0.44
N ASN A 37 33.82 26.30 -1.58
CA ASN A 37 35.24 26.71 -1.63
C ASN A 37 35.49 28.18 -1.29
N ALA A 38 34.48 28.97 -0.92
CA ALA A 38 34.65 30.35 -0.46
C ALA A 38 34.87 30.46 1.07
N ILE A 39 34.87 29.35 1.81
CA ILE A 39 34.89 29.37 3.29
C ILE A 39 36.23 28.86 3.88
N LEU A 40 37.19 28.40 3.06
CA LEU A 40 38.46 27.84 3.55
C LEU A 40 39.71 28.58 3.04
N GLU A 41 39.68 29.92 2.99
CA GLU A 41 40.90 30.73 3.04
C GLU A 41 40.70 31.86 4.05
N GLU A 42 40.90 31.51 5.31
CA GLU A 42 41.08 32.45 6.39
C GLU A 42 42.54 32.95 6.40
N GLN A 43 42.70 34.25 6.70
CA GLN A 43 43.87 34.87 7.32
C GLN A 43 45.13 35.14 6.46
N ASN A 44 45.24 36.38 5.97
CA ASN A 44 46.38 37.26 6.29
C ASN A 44 46.17 38.70 5.75
N GLY A 45 46.22 39.70 6.63
CA GLY A 45 46.69 41.05 6.25
C GLY A 45 45.78 42.27 6.53
N SER A 46 46.09 42.97 7.63
CA SER A 46 46.06 44.43 7.84
C SER A 46 44.75 45.25 8.00
N LYS A 47 44.73 45.92 9.17
CA LYS A 47 43.93 47.04 9.73
C LYS A 47 43.35 48.09 8.76
N SER A 48 42.07 48.44 8.95
CA SER A 48 41.57 49.80 9.30
C SER A 48 40.02 49.85 9.38
N GLN A 49 39.49 50.68 10.30
CA GLN A 49 38.08 51.08 10.46
C GLN A 49 38.05 52.62 10.52
N PRO A 50 36.91 53.35 10.48
CA PRO A 50 35.52 52.95 10.18
C PRO A 50 34.74 53.93 9.25
N GLN A 51 33.77 53.45 8.47
CA GLN A 51 32.60 54.25 8.05
C GLN A 51 31.34 53.38 8.03
N THR A 52 30.28 53.89 8.66
CA THR A 52 28.97 53.25 8.76
C THR A 52 28.25 53.25 7.41
N PRO A 53 27.46 52.19 7.09
CA PRO A 53 26.12 52.48 6.60
C PRO A 53 25.03 51.50 7.06
N ARG A 54 23.92 52.13 7.46
CA ARG A 54 22.51 51.84 7.13
C ARG A 54 21.97 50.42 7.34
N ARG A 55 21.03 50.35 8.29
CA ARG A 55 20.07 49.27 8.53
C ARG A 55 19.52 48.68 7.22
N PRO A 56 19.50 47.35 7.03
CA PRO A 56 18.72 46.76 5.96
C PRO A 56 17.24 46.83 6.32
N SER A 57 16.41 47.32 5.39
CA SER A 57 14.97 47.25 5.48
C SER A 57 14.53 45.80 5.52
N ILE A 58 13.85 45.40 6.59
CA ILE A 58 13.13 44.13 6.68
C ILE A 58 11.99 44.22 5.67
N PHE A 59 12.22 43.70 4.46
CA PHE A 59 11.10 43.31 3.61
C PHE A 59 10.48 42.08 4.28
N HIS A 60 9.37 42.29 4.98
CA HIS A 60 8.44 41.21 5.27
C HIS A 60 7.94 40.68 3.93
N ARG A 61 8.62 39.65 3.40
CA ARG A 61 8.00 38.73 2.45
C ARG A 61 6.95 37.98 3.24
N ALA A 62 5.77 38.57 3.37
CA ALA A 62 4.58 37.84 3.73
C ALA A 62 4.42 36.75 2.66
N SER A 63 4.76 35.52 3.03
CA SER A 63 4.38 34.35 2.26
C SER A 63 2.86 34.40 2.11
N PRO A 64 2.30 34.46 0.91
CA PRO A 64 0.89 34.20 0.75
C PRO A 64 0.69 32.80 1.30
N LEU A 65 -0.12 32.70 2.37
CA LEU A 65 -0.66 31.43 2.80
C LEU A 65 -1.51 30.97 1.61
N HIS A 66 -0.91 30.20 0.71
CA HIS A 66 -1.62 29.54 -0.37
C HIS A 66 -2.54 28.55 0.33
N ARG A 67 -3.72 29.05 0.69
CA ARG A 67 -4.88 28.25 1.02
C ARG A 67 -5.16 27.49 -0.27
N HIS A 68 -4.54 26.31 -0.39
CA HIS A 68 -4.94 25.34 -1.38
C HIS A 68 -6.40 25.06 -1.08
N HIS A 69 -7.30 25.73 -1.81
CA HIS A 69 -8.63 25.22 -2.05
C HIS A 69 -8.42 23.87 -2.73
N ARG A 70 -8.24 22.83 -1.92
CA ARG A 70 -8.32 21.44 -2.38
C ARG A 70 -9.71 21.35 -2.96
N ASN A 71 -9.77 21.25 -4.29
CA ASN A 71 -10.98 20.89 -5.00
C ASN A 71 -11.31 19.47 -4.50
N ARG A 72 -12.09 19.39 -3.41
CA ARG A 72 -12.58 18.16 -2.83
C ARG A 72 -13.41 17.53 -3.94
N SER A 73 -12.77 16.66 -4.73
CA SER A 73 -13.45 15.88 -5.73
C SER A 73 -14.44 15.03 -4.94
N LYS A 74 -15.69 15.50 -4.82
CA LYS A 74 -16.73 14.77 -4.12
C LYS A 74 -16.89 13.47 -4.90
N ILE A 75 -16.42 12.39 -4.31
CA ILE A 75 -16.76 11.04 -4.74
C ILE A 75 -18.28 10.96 -4.54
N PHE A 76 -19.00 10.85 -5.65
CA PHE A 76 -20.44 10.63 -5.63
C PHE A 76 -20.66 9.17 -5.25
N ILE A 77 -21.10 8.95 -4.01
CA ILE A 77 -21.52 7.63 -3.57
C ILE A 77 -22.96 7.46 -4.03
N ILE A 78 -23.21 6.49 -4.90
CA ILE A 78 -24.57 6.21 -5.40
C ILE A 78 -25.24 5.10 -4.56
N SER A 79 -24.45 4.23 -3.94
CA SER A 79 -24.95 3.14 -3.09
C SER A 79 -23.92 2.73 -2.03
N PRO A 80 -24.36 2.26 -0.84
CA PRO A 80 -23.46 1.68 0.14
C PRO A 80 -22.88 0.35 -0.37
N PRO A 81 -21.67 -0.06 0.07
CA PRO A 81 -21.04 -1.31 -0.34
C PRO A 81 -21.93 -2.54 -0.07
N PRO A 82 -22.02 -3.51 -1.00
CA PRO A 82 -22.75 -4.74 -0.79
C PRO A 82 -22.17 -5.58 0.37
N ASN A 83 -23.09 -6.16 1.16
CA ASN A 83 -22.92 -6.73 2.50
C ASN A 83 -22.97 -5.68 3.63
N GLN A 84 -24.20 -5.17 3.82
CA GLN A 84 -24.68 -4.24 4.83
C GLN A 84 -24.53 -4.83 6.25
N ASP A 85 -23.40 -4.56 6.87
CA ASP A 85 -23.37 -4.44 8.32
C ASP A 85 -23.07 -2.97 8.63
N ASP A 86 -24.04 -2.25 9.19
CA ASP A 86 -23.96 -0.80 9.52
C ASP A 86 -22.85 -0.48 10.55
N HIS A 87 -22.17 -1.51 11.05
CA HIS A 87 -21.09 -1.42 12.03
C HIS A 87 -19.73 -1.85 11.49
N LYS A 88 -19.57 -1.95 10.17
CA LYS A 88 -18.35 -2.51 9.56
C LYS A 88 -17.44 -1.45 8.97
N ILE A 89 -16.14 -1.64 9.18
CA ILE A 89 -15.07 -0.86 8.55
C ILE A 89 -14.62 -1.61 7.31
N ILE A 90 -14.67 -0.97 6.15
CA ILE A 90 -14.25 -1.54 4.87
C ILE A 90 -13.12 -0.71 4.30
N LEU A 91 -12.01 -1.36 3.97
CA LEU A 91 -10.85 -0.75 3.32
C LEU A 91 -10.66 -1.37 1.94
N TYR A 92 -10.83 -0.57 0.89
CA TYR A 92 -10.37 -0.91 -0.44
C TYR A 92 -8.95 -0.41 -0.63
N PHE A 93 -8.05 -1.32 -1.01
CA PHE A 93 -6.65 -1.02 -1.23
C PHE A 93 -6.07 -1.91 -2.34
N THR A 94 -4.82 -1.65 -2.71
CA THR A 94 -4.03 -2.56 -3.54
C THR A 94 -2.73 -2.87 -2.84
N SER A 95 -2.32 -4.13 -2.84
CA SER A 95 -0.98 -4.52 -2.41
C SER A 95 0.07 -4.44 -3.53
N LEU A 96 -0.34 -4.15 -4.77
CA LEU A 96 0.58 -4.00 -5.89
C LEU A 96 1.38 -2.71 -5.79
N GLY A 97 2.70 -2.82 -5.94
CA GLY A 97 3.66 -1.71 -5.89
C GLY A 97 3.83 -0.93 -7.21
N VAL A 98 2.94 -1.11 -8.20
CA VAL A 98 3.11 -0.53 -9.55
C VAL A 98 3.20 1.00 -9.50
N VAL A 99 2.35 1.63 -8.70
CA VAL A 99 2.39 3.08 -8.44
C VAL A 99 2.84 3.28 -6.99
N ARG A 100 4.11 3.66 -6.80
CA ARG A 100 4.73 3.79 -5.47
C ARG A 100 3.90 4.63 -4.50
N LYS A 101 3.44 5.80 -4.94
CA LYS A 101 2.60 6.69 -4.12
C LYS A 101 1.34 5.97 -3.63
N THR A 102 0.60 5.30 -4.51
CA THR A 102 -0.62 4.58 -4.15
C THR A 102 -0.34 3.42 -3.19
N PHE A 103 0.76 2.69 -3.42
CA PHE A 103 1.17 1.61 -2.54
C PHE A 103 1.51 2.10 -1.13
N GLU A 104 2.28 3.18 -1.02
CA GLU A 104 2.65 3.80 0.26
C GLU A 104 1.43 4.37 0.99
N ASP A 105 0.53 5.03 0.26
CA ASP A 105 -0.72 5.55 0.80
C ASP A 105 -1.61 4.43 1.33
N CYS A 106 -1.77 3.33 0.56
CA CYS A 106 -2.51 2.14 1.00
C CYS A 106 -1.88 1.50 2.24
N ARG A 107 -0.55 1.34 2.26
CA ARG A 107 0.18 0.77 3.39
C ARG A 107 0.03 1.62 4.65
N THR A 108 0.07 2.94 4.51
CA THR A 108 -0.07 3.89 5.62
C THR A 108 -1.47 3.81 6.21
N VAL A 109 -2.51 3.93 5.39
CA VAL A 109 -3.91 3.83 5.85
C VAL A 109 -4.21 2.48 6.48
N ARG A 110 -3.71 1.38 5.91
CA ARG A 110 -3.86 0.04 6.49
C ARG A 110 -3.21 -0.05 7.87
N SER A 111 -2.04 0.56 8.06
CA SER A 111 -1.34 0.57 9.34
C SER A 111 -2.09 1.40 10.39
N ILE A 112 -2.61 2.57 10.01
CA ILE A 112 -3.45 3.43 10.86
C ILE A 112 -4.68 2.65 11.35
N LEU A 113 -5.45 2.07 10.42
CA LEU A 113 -6.69 1.37 10.77
C LEU A 113 -6.43 0.17 11.68
N ARG A 114 -5.38 -0.62 11.41
CA ARG A 114 -4.97 -1.75 12.27
C ARG A 114 -4.58 -1.31 13.67
N GLY A 115 -4.05 -0.09 13.84
CA GLY A 115 -3.70 0.47 15.15
C GLY A 115 -4.89 0.66 16.09
N PHE A 116 -6.11 0.79 15.57
CA PHE A 116 -7.33 0.85 16.39
C PHE A 116 -7.79 -0.53 16.89
N HIS A 117 -7.17 -1.61 16.40
CA HIS A 117 -7.47 -2.99 16.77
C HIS A 117 -8.96 -3.37 16.66
N VAL A 118 -9.62 -2.83 15.65
CA VAL A 118 -11.01 -3.14 15.29
C VAL A 118 -11.03 -4.05 14.06
N PRO A 119 -12.06 -4.90 13.91
CA PRO A 119 -12.17 -5.75 12.72
C PRO A 119 -12.34 -4.90 11.46
N ILE A 120 -11.45 -5.10 10.48
CA ILE A 120 -11.45 -4.38 9.20
C ILE A 120 -11.67 -5.38 8.07
N ASP A 121 -12.62 -5.06 7.20
CA ASP A 121 -12.85 -5.75 5.94
C ASP A 121 -11.87 -5.20 4.89
N GLU A 122 -10.65 -5.73 4.93
CA GLU A 122 -9.60 -5.46 3.93
C GLU A 122 -9.97 -6.11 2.59
N ARG A 123 -10.15 -5.29 1.54
CA ARG A 123 -10.49 -5.68 0.17
C ARG A 123 -9.35 -5.28 -0.77
N ASP A 124 -8.53 -6.25 -1.12
CA ASP A 124 -7.39 -6.04 -2.01
C ASP A 124 -7.81 -6.21 -3.48
N LEU A 125 -7.81 -5.11 -4.23
CA LEU A 125 -8.18 -5.09 -5.64
C LEU A 125 -7.23 -5.91 -6.53
N SER A 126 -6.04 -6.24 -6.04
CA SER A 126 -5.12 -7.11 -6.77
C SER A 126 -5.41 -8.60 -6.62
N ILE A 127 -6.15 -8.97 -5.57
CA ILE A 127 -6.49 -10.36 -5.25
C ILE A 127 -7.80 -10.77 -5.93
N ASP A 128 -8.79 -9.86 -5.98
CA ASP A 128 -10.09 -10.11 -6.58
C ASP A 128 -10.55 -8.88 -7.41
N ALA A 129 -10.72 -9.09 -8.71
CA ALA A 129 -11.20 -8.08 -9.64
C ALA A 129 -12.65 -7.65 -9.33
N GLY A 130 -13.45 -8.51 -8.67
CA GLY A 130 -14.81 -8.16 -8.27
C GLY A 130 -14.87 -6.96 -7.32
N TYR A 131 -13.81 -6.71 -6.54
CA TYR A 131 -13.73 -5.51 -5.71
C TYR A 131 -13.54 -4.22 -6.50
N LEU A 132 -12.90 -4.29 -7.66
CA LEU A 132 -12.79 -3.14 -8.56
C LEU A 132 -14.16 -2.78 -9.12
N ASP A 133 -14.91 -3.77 -9.60
CA ASP A 133 -16.27 -3.57 -10.10
C ASP A 133 -17.17 -3.00 -9.01
N GLU A 134 -17.11 -3.57 -7.81
CA GLU A 134 -17.87 -3.12 -6.65
C GLU A 134 -17.61 -1.64 -6.31
N ILE A 135 -16.34 -1.23 -6.14
CA ILE A 135 -16.03 0.16 -5.79
C ILE A 135 -16.36 1.14 -6.92
N GLN A 136 -16.25 0.70 -8.18
CA GLN A 136 -16.69 1.50 -9.34
C GLN A 136 -18.20 1.71 -9.33
N MET A 137 -18.99 0.70 -8.96
CA MET A 137 -20.44 0.85 -8.80
C MET A 137 -20.79 1.81 -7.66
N ILE A 138 -20.16 1.65 -6.49
CA ILE A 138 -20.37 2.51 -5.31
C ILE A 138 -20.06 3.97 -5.65
N THR A 139 -18.96 4.23 -6.34
CA THR A 139 -18.46 5.58 -6.65
C THR A 139 -19.02 6.13 -7.97
N ALA A 140 -19.76 5.31 -8.73
CA ALA A 140 -20.19 5.56 -10.10
C ALA A 140 -19.11 6.18 -11.00
N SER A 141 -17.87 5.74 -10.79
CA SER A 141 -16.69 6.29 -11.46
C SER A 141 -15.81 5.15 -11.94
N LYS A 142 -15.43 5.21 -13.22
CA LYS A 142 -14.43 4.29 -13.78
C LYS A 142 -13.04 4.49 -13.17
N LYS A 143 -12.75 5.69 -12.66
CA LYS A 143 -11.46 6.01 -12.05
C LYS A 143 -11.60 5.98 -10.53
N VAL A 144 -11.12 4.89 -9.95
CA VAL A 144 -11.07 4.67 -8.50
C VAL A 144 -9.79 5.29 -7.95
N ARG A 145 -9.89 5.97 -6.82
CA ARG A 145 -8.73 6.43 -6.05
C ARG A 145 -8.56 5.51 -4.85
N LEU A 146 -7.34 5.00 -4.67
CA LEU A 146 -6.98 4.15 -3.54
C LEU A 146 -5.99 4.88 -2.63
N PRO A 147 -5.99 4.56 -1.32
CA PRO A 147 -6.97 3.73 -0.62
C PRO A 147 -8.35 4.41 -0.55
N ALA A 148 -9.41 3.63 -0.32
CA ALA A 148 -10.76 4.14 -0.09
C ALA A 148 -11.37 3.46 1.13
N VAL A 149 -11.78 4.26 2.12
CA VAL A 149 -12.25 3.79 3.42
C VAL A 149 -13.73 4.08 3.60
N PHE A 150 -14.47 3.09 4.07
CA PHE A 150 -15.88 3.19 4.41
C PHE A 150 -16.10 2.79 5.88
N LEU A 151 -16.93 3.55 6.58
CA LEU A 151 -17.34 3.31 7.97
C LEU A 151 -18.87 3.24 8.02
N GLY A 152 -19.43 2.09 8.40
CA GLY A 152 -20.89 1.90 8.49
C GLY A 152 -21.61 2.22 7.18
N GLY A 153 -21.05 1.79 6.05
CA GLY A 153 -21.59 2.04 4.71
C GLY A 153 -21.27 3.41 4.10
N ASN A 154 -20.75 4.37 4.88
CA ASN A 154 -20.44 5.72 4.39
C ASN A 154 -18.98 5.85 3.96
N TYR A 155 -18.71 6.49 2.81
CA TYR A 155 -17.33 6.82 2.40
C TYR A 155 -16.77 7.91 3.29
N VAL A 156 -15.62 7.64 3.89
CA VAL A 156 -14.96 8.53 4.83
C VAL A 156 -13.84 9.31 4.15
N GLY A 157 -13.02 8.64 3.33
CA GLY A 157 -11.93 9.31 2.64
C GLY A 157 -10.89 8.37 2.04
N GLY A 158 -9.91 9.01 1.40
CA GLY A 158 -8.72 8.34 0.89
C GLY A 158 -7.52 8.59 1.81
N ALA A 159 -6.31 8.52 1.25
CA ALA A 159 -5.08 8.59 2.03
C ALA A 159 -4.97 9.86 2.89
N GLU A 160 -5.22 11.01 2.28
CA GLU A 160 -4.99 12.31 2.90
C GLU A 160 -6.04 12.60 3.97
N GLU A 161 -7.31 12.34 3.65
CA GLU A 161 -8.41 12.57 4.59
C GLU A 161 -8.27 11.66 5.81
N ILE A 162 -7.89 10.39 5.63
CA ILE A 162 -7.72 9.45 6.75
C ILE A 162 -6.52 9.82 7.64
N LYS A 163 -5.42 10.29 7.05
CA LYS A 163 -4.27 10.80 7.84
C LYS A 163 -4.67 12.00 8.69
N GLU A 164 -5.34 12.98 8.08
CA GLU A 164 -5.80 14.20 8.77
C GLU A 164 -6.79 13.87 9.90
N MET A 165 -7.79 13.01 9.65
CA MET A 165 -8.75 12.58 10.67
C MET A 165 -8.11 11.75 11.79
N ASN A 166 -7.04 11.00 11.48
CA ASN A 166 -6.29 10.27 12.49
C ASN A 166 -5.49 11.23 13.40
N GLU A 167 -4.83 12.22 12.81
CA GLU A 167 -4.08 13.25 13.55
C GLU A 167 -4.98 14.14 14.41
N SER A 168 -6.17 14.47 13.93
CA SER A 168 -7.16 15.25 14.69
C SER A 168 -7.93 14.44 15.76
N GLY A 169 -7.82 13.11 15.72
CA GLY A 169 -8.56 12.18 16.57
C GLY A 169 -10.03 12.00 16.19
N GLU A 170 -10.51 12.62 15.10
CA GLU A 170 -11.87 12.45 14.59
C GLU A 170 -12.14 10.99 14.17
N LEU A 171 -11.17 10.35 13.52
CA LEU A 171 -11.27 8.96 13.07
C LEU A 171 -11.56 8.01 14.23
N SER A 172 -10.88 8.23 15.38
CA SER A 172 -11.08 7.43 16.58
C SER A 172 -12.50 7.56 17.13
N LYS A 173 -13.09 8.76 17.07
CA LYS A 173 -14.46 9.01 17.54
C LYS A 173 -15.48 8.30 16.64
N MET A 174 -15.28 8.38 15.32
CA MET A 174 -16.14 7.67 14.35
C MET A 174 -16.08 6.16 14.56
N ILE A 175 -14.88 5.59 14.71
CA ILE A 175 -14.70 4.16 14.96
C ILE A 175 -15.30 3.76 16.31
N GLY A 176 -15.07 4.54 17.37
CA GLY A 176 -15.63 4.29 18.69
C GLY A 176 -17.17 4.25 18.70
N GLY A 177 -17.81 5.14 17.94
CA GLY A 177 -19.27 5.16 17.76
C GLY A 177 -19.83 3.90 17.07
N LEU A 178 -19.05 3.25 16.19
CA LEU A 178 -19.45 1.98 15.58
C LEU A 178 -19.26 0.80 16.53
N VAL A 179 -18.13 0.77 17.25
CA VAL A 179 -17.76 -0.32 18.15
C VAL A 179 -18.66 -0.39 19.37
N GLY A 180 -18.98 0.75 19.98
CA GLY A 180 -19.80 0.85 21.19
C GLY A 180 -21.21 0.29 21.06
N ASN A 181 -21.70 0.12 19.84
CA ASN A 181 -23.07 -0.34 19.59
C ASN A 181 -23.21 -1.85 19.39
N ASN A 182 -22.22 -2.58 18.86
CA ASN A 182 -22.43 -4.01 18.55
C ASN A 182 -21.17 -4.86 18.29
N ILE A 183 -19.95 -4.30 18.33
CA ILE A 183 -18.74 -5.08 18.01
C ILE A 183 -18.23 -5.72 19.30
N LYS A 184 -18.67 -6.96 19.59
CA LYS A 184 -17.98 -7.82 20.56
C LYS A 184 -16.58 -8.08 20.02
N ILE A 185 -15.61 -7.30 20.49
CA ILE A 185 -14.23 -7.35 20.01
C ILE A 185 -13.59 -8.65 20.50
N LYS A 186 -13.74 -9.74 19.74
CA LYS A 186 -12.82 -10.86 19.83
C LYS A 186 -11.55 -10.47 19.10
N PHE A 187 -10.63 -9.93 19.89
CA PHE A 187 -9.33 -9.44 19.47
C PHE A 187 -8.41 -10.56 18.93
N ASN A 188 -7.68 -10.20 17.88
CA ASN A 188 -6.27 -10.51 17.65
C ASN A 188 -5.78 -11.83 17.07
N SER A 189 -6.59 -12.83 16.73
CA SER A 189 -6.05 -13.91 15.90
C SER A 189 -6.13 -13.53 14.42
N VAL A 190 -4.96 -13.34 13.81
CA VAL A 190 -4.82 -13.56 12.37
C VAL A 190 -5.44 -14.93 12.09
N CYS A 191 -6.35 -15.01 11.12
CA CYS A 191 -7.07 -16.25 10.86
C CYS A 191 -6.08 -17.39 10.56
N ASP A 192 -6.10 -18.45 11.36
CA ASP A 192 -5.16 -19.58 11.28
C ASP A 192 -5.17 -20.28 9.91
N VAL A 193 -6.28 -20.16 9.18
CA VAL A 193 -6.47 -20.79 7.87
C VAL A 193 -5.94 -19.94 6.73
N CYS A 194 -6.14 -18.62 6.75
CA CYS A 194 -5.78 -17.75 5.62
C CYS A 194 -4.65 -16.76 5.93
N GLY A 195 -4.09 -16.77 7.14
CA GLY A 195 -3.03 -15.83 7.53
C GLY A 195 -3.47 -14.36 7.46
N GLY A 196 -4.78 -14.08 7.55
CA GLY A 196 -5.34 -12.74 7.42
C GLY A 196 -5.46 -12.23 5.98
N LEU A 197 -5.18 -13.06 4.97
CA LEU A 197 -5.40 -12.73 3.55
C LEU A 197 -6.88 -12.82 3.16
N ARG A 198 -7.69 -13.54 3.95
CA ARG A 198 -9.14 -13.75 3.78
C ARG A 198 -9.52 -14.54 2.53
N TYR A 199 -8.50 -15.04 1.82
CA TYR A 199 -8.59 -15.95 0.70
C TYR A 199 -7.75 -17.20 0.97
N VAL A 200 -8.16 -18.33 0.40
CA VAL A 200 -7.40 -19.58 0.38
C VAL A 200 -7.41 -20.17 -1.03
N LEU A 201 -6.49 -21.09 -1.30
CA LEU A 201 -6.45 -21.80 -2.57
C LEU A 201 -7.74 -22.59 -2.79
N CYS A 202 -8.24 -22.57 -4.02
CA CYS A 202 -9.39 -23.38 -4.42
C CYS A 202 -9.05 -24.86 -4.33
N THR A 203 -9.84 -25.62 -3.58
CA THR A 203 -9.65 -27.07 -3.40
C THR A 203 -10.02 -27.88 -4.64
N GLN A 204 -10.83 -27.33 -5.55
CA GLN A 204 -11.23 -28.04 -6.78
C GLN A 204 -10.16 -27.97 -7.88
N CYS A 205 -9.44 -26.86 -7.99
CA CYS A 205 -8.44 -26.65 -9.05
C CYS A 205 -7.02 -26.45 -8.51
N ASN A 206 -6.82 -26.53 -7.20
CA ASN A 206 -5.55 -26.31 -6.51
C ASN A 206 -4.87 -24.98 -6.91
N GLY A 207 -5.66 -23.92 -7.09
CA GLY A 207 -5.16 -22.60 -7.47
C GLY A 207 -4.89 -22.39 -8.97
N SER A 208 -5.00 -23.42 -9.81
CA SER A 208 -4.70 -23.30 -11.25
C SER A 208 -5.78 -22.58 -12.06
N HIS A 209 -6.97 -22.39 -11.47
CA HIS A 209 -8.19 -21.96 -12.14
C HIS A 209 -8.57 -22.85 -13.34
N LYS A 210 -8.03 -24.07 -13.42
CA LYS A 210 -8.25 -25.05 -14.50
C LYS A 210 -8.55 -26.43 -13.93
N ILE A 211 -9.52 -27.11 -14.51
CA ILE A 211 -9.91 -28.48 -14.15
C ILE A 211 -9.94 -29.31 -15.43
N TYR A 212 -9.31 -30.48 -15.41
CA TYR A 212 -9.36 -31.43 -16.53
C TYR A 212 -10.51 -32.41 -16.34
N SER A 213 -11.22 -32.72 -17.43
CA SER A 213 -12.18 -33.83 -17.48
C SER A 213 -11.97 -34.63 -18.75
N GLU A 214 -12.07 -35.95 -18.69
CA GLU A 214 -11.87 -36.83 -19.84
C GLU A 214 -12.82 -36.52 -21.00
N LYS A 215 -14.08 -36.16 -20.69
CA LYS A 215 -15.11 -35.88 -21.70
C LYS A 215 -14.93 -34.54 -22.41
N HIS A 216 -14.27 -33.57 -21.78
CA HIS A 216 -14.31 -32.19 -22.25
C HIS A 216 -12.96 -31.45 -22.17
N GLY A 217 -11.88 -32.16 -21.86
CA GLY A 217 -10.56 -31.57 -21.70
C GLY A 217 -10.47 -30.59 -20.54
N PHE A 218 -9.58 -29.60 -20.68
CA PHE A 218 -9.39 -28.53 -19.69
C PHE A 218 -10.53 -27.50 -19.74
N ARG A 219 -11.08 -27.18 -18.58
CA ARG A 219 -12.11 -26.17 -18.36
C ARG A 219 -11.69 -25.20 -17.26
N THR A 220 -12.25 -24.00 -17.25
CA THR A 220 -12.04 -23.03 -16.18
C THR A 220 -12.80 -23.46 -14.92
N CYS A 221 -12.18 -23.26 -13.76
CA CYS A 221 -12.83 -23.55 -12.48
C CYS A 221 -13.87 -22.46 -12.16
N THR A 222 -15.14 -22.84 -12.05
CA THR A 222 -16.24 -21.91 -11.76
C THR A 222 -16.41 -21.60 -10.27
N SER A 223 -15.71 -22.33 -9.41
CA SER A 223 -15.83 -22.23 -7.95
C SER A 223 -14.84 -21.25 -7.31
N CYS A 224 -13.98 -20.60 -8.10
CA CYS A 224 -12.95 -19.68 -7.61
C CYS A 224 -12.76 -18.50 -8.55
N ASN A 225 -12.10 -17.45 -8.06
CA ASN A 225 -11.75 -16.30 -8.90
C ASN A 225 -10.64 -16.66 -9.90
N VAL A 226 -10.30 -15.72 -10.78
CA VAL A 226 -9.28 -15.89 -11.84
C VAL A 226 -7.89 -16.26 -11.33
N ASN A 227 -7.61 -15.98 -10.05
CA ASN A 227 -6.35 -16.32 -9.37
C ASN A 227 -6.39 -17.71 -8.71
N GLY A 228 -7.48 -18.47 -8.90
CA GLY A 228 -7.65 -19.77 -8.28
C GLY A 228 -7.94 -19.70 -6.78
N LEU A 229 -8.45 -18.56 -6.28
CA LEU A 229 -8.70 -18.32 -4.86
C LEU A 229 -10.19 -18.34 -4.54
N ILE A 230 -10.51 -18.79 -3.33
CA ILE A 230 -11.85 -18.75 -2.73
C ILE A 230 -11.81 -17.96 -1.43
N LYS A 231 -12.93 -17.35 -1.06
CA LYS A 231 -13.05 -16.64 0.23
C LYS A 231 -12.87 -17.64 1.38
N CYS A 232 -12.12 -17.23 2.40
CA CYS A 232 -11.90 -18.05 3.59
C CYS A 232 -13.21 -18.22 4.35
N GLY A 233 -13.67 -19.46 4.53
CA GLY A 233 -14.94 -19.76 5.22
C GLY A 233 -14.97 -19.36 6.70
N LEU A 234 -13.80 -19.25 7.36
CA LEU A 234 -13.72 -18.74 8.74
C LEU A 234 -13.80 -17.20 8.80
N CYS A 235 -13.33 -16.50 7.77
CA CYS A 235 -13.41 -15.04 7.70
C CYS A 235 -14.74 -14.54 7.12
N TYR A 236 -15.42 -15.38 6.35
CA TYR A 236 -16.73 -15.13 5.77
C TYR A 236 -17.62 -16.34 6.03
N PRO A 237 -18.10 -16.53 7.28
CA PRO A 237 -19.03 -17.61 7.57
C PRO A 237 -20.27 -17.42 6.70
N VAL A 238 -20.48 -18.36 5.77
CA VAL A 238 -21.70 -18.42 4.98
C VAL A 238 -22.82 -18.67 5.99
N GLN A 239 -23.77 -17.74 6.10
CA GLN A 239 -25.01 -18.01 6.83
C GLN A 239 -25.76 -19.08 6.05
N CYS A 240 -25.48 -20.34 6.36
CA CYS A 240 -26.29 -21.44 5.92
C CYS A 240 -27.61 -21.30 6.68
N LYS A 241 -28.58 -20.59 6.08
CA LYS A 241 -29.97 -20.68 6.53
C LYS A 241 -30.33 -22.16 6.40
N ARG A 242 -30.34 -22.88 7.53
CA ARG A 242 -30.91 -24.22 7.59
C ARG A 242 -32.39 -24.04 7.28
N SER A 243 -32.80 -24.55 6.12
CA SER A 243 -34.20 -24.85 5.85
C SER A 243 -34.53 -26.05 6.73
N ASP A 244 -35.16 -25.79 7.88
CA ASP A 244 -35.89 -26.83 8.64
C ASP A 244 -37.25 -27.09 7.97
#